data_AF-A0A2V2GGW6-F1
#
_entry.id   AF-A0A2V2GGW6-F1
#
_cell.length_a   1.000
_cell.length_b   1.000
_cell.length_c   1.000
_cell.angle_alpha   90.00
_cell.angle_beta   90.00
_cell.angle_gamma   90.00
#
_symmetry.space_group_name_H-M   'P 1'
#
loop_
_entity.id
_entity.type
_entity.pdbx_description
1 polymer ?
#
loop_
_entity_poly.entity_id
_entity_poly.type
_entity_poly.pdbx_seq_one_letter_code
_entity_poly.pdbx_strand_id
1 'polypeptide(L)'
;MKRLLVLFLCMILILTSCGTQTDSPSDLVSSTPPKEPPSAASLAIEAALTRYEGTEETKEEQALLTTKVQLSEEGLQAVKKYLTTLIPVYPYEEIIQLETAYARYLALEHPEDSKSYRMVSALPISSDAMLEHVKANNDAYLAVRSIENSVFRPLEDDYLAWVCEVVADTVNRELTEQDFGDRLTSVDWNLKNLKILTGRTVANASYLSGSLMQVRPSGTDAMVTITGDEMAAHKTITHEVEHLLQNMSTPMQEALGLSQNYGFCYQWEDLEVNSLYYTWFMESSAERLAAAFYGTNPTTYKSMIGYLDSLTLPALLRGKQPIEVPRLSQQSYLETVFAFFDCQSEAEQREFLNLLYAIEIIQITPDDFWAGYASSRGLDATLQTDTDLIVLRKSLKTPVCLTMSKYFYRDLSQLLASDGMTFRELFYLMSMWEFDLNGHILYEDETRLQDTKEFLASYTNLQNCFFEALTLSSNLTAEELREAFTAYLGRCEVPRHSLLYGNEVWTNGTYITAVSSEGNAFLDTFYETVSQNKTVPVYVATEILLSNN
;
A
#
# COMPACT_ATOMS: atom_id res chain seq x y z
N MET A 1 35.02 -44.15 29.83
CA MET A 1 33.76 -44.21 29.04
C MET A 1 33.65 -42.94 28.21
N LYS A 2 33.22 -42.98 26.93
CA LYS A 2 31.92 -42.46 26.40
C LYS A 2 31.46 -41.17 27.14
N ARG A 3 31.16 -40.00 26.54
CA ARG A 3 31.05 -39.43 25.16
C ARG A 3 31.12 -37.86 25.33
N LEU A 4 31.30 -36.94 24.38
CA LEU A 4 31.71 -36.84 22.96
C LEU A 4 32.12 -35.34 22.74
N LEU A 5 33.26 -34.96 22.14
CA LEU A 5 33.44 -34.46 20.74
C LEU A 5 32.29 -33.57 20.16
N VAL A 6 32.54 -32.44 19.46
CA VAL A 6 33.73 -31.56 19.40
C VAL A 6 33.40 -30.17 18.81
N LEU A 7 34.32 -29.24 19.09
CA LEU A 7 34.52 -27.86 18.70
C LEU A 7 34.47 -27.48 17.19
N PHE A 8 34.14 -26.18 16.99
CA PHE A 8 34.82 -25.13 16.18
C PHE A 8 34.75 -25.19 14.63
N LEU A 9 34.40 -24.11 13.90
CA LEU A 9 34.80 -22.67 13.92
C LEU A 9 36.06 -22.40 13.09
N CYS A 10 35.92 -21.62 12.02
CA CYS A 10 36.90 -20.61 11.55
C CYS A 10 36.31 -19.69 10.45
N MET A 11 36.97 -18.55 10.25
CA MET A 11 36.59 -17.42 9.38
C MET A 11 37.81 -17.09 8.47
N ILE A 12 37.74 -15.99 7.69
CA ILE A 12 38.88 -15.18 7.16
C ILE A 12 39.36 -15.41 5.70
N LEU A 13 38.92 -14.47 4.84
CA LEU A 13 39.64 -13.65 3.82
C LEU A 13 40.20 -14.18 2.46
N ILE A 14 39.97 -13.30 1.46
CA ILE A 14 40.85 -12.80 0.37
C ILE A 14 40.75 -13.37 -1.07
N LEU A 15 40.82 -12.40 -2.00
CA LEU A 15 40.71 -12.44 -3.46
C LEU A 15 41.93 -13.07 -4.17
N THR A 16 41.78 -13.58 -5.41
CA THR A 16 42.31 -12.93 -6.65
C THR A 16 42.35 -13.82 -7.92
N SER A 17 42.17 -13.15 -9.08
CA SER A 17 42.76 -13.42 -10.41
C SER A 17 42.24 -14.53 -11.37
N CYS A 18 41.95 -14.08 -12.60
CA CYS A 18 42.32 -14.60 -13.92
C CYS A 18 42.47 -16.13 -14.16
N GLY A 19 41.60 -16.71 -14.99
CA GLY A 19 41.70 -18.11 -15.46
C GLY A 19 42.41 -18.31 -16.82
N THR A 20 42.26 -19.51 -17.40
CA THR A 20 42.50 -19.80 -18.84
C THR A 20 41.76 -21.07 -19.28
N GLN A 21 41.90 -21.45 -20.56
CA GLN A 21 40.98 -22.32 -21.32
C GLN A 21 41.05 -23.83 -21.05
N THR A 22 39.95 -24.51 -21.47
CA THR A 22 39.85 -25.89 -22.00
C THR A 22 40.38 -27.07 -21.19
N ASP A 23 39.45 -27.97 -20.81
CA ASP A 23 39.20 -29.16 -21.65
C ASP A 23 37.79 -29.74 -21.40
N SER A 24 37.21 -30.39 -22.42
CA SER A 24 35.87 -31.00 -22.34
C SER A 24 35.93 -32.52 -22.57
N PRO A 25 35.41 -33.31 -21.62
CA PRO A 25 34.72 -34.57 -21.93
C PRO A 25 33.20 -34.37 -21.83
N SER A 26 32.46 -35.03 -22.72
CA SER A 26 30.99 -35.00 -22.71
C SER A 26 30.40 -36.02 -21.74
N ASP A 27 29.74 -35.56 -20.68
CA ASP A 27 28.82 -36.38 -19.88
C ASP A 27 27.41 -35.75 -19.91
N LEU A 28 26.44 -36.54 -20.39
CA LEU A 28 25.04 -36.14 -20.55
C LEU A 28 24.29 -36.24 -19.21
N VAL A 29 24.58 -35.33 -18.29
CA VAL A 29 23.72 -35.09 -17.12
C VAL A 29 22.50 -34.29 -17.58
N SER A 30 21.32 -34.89 -17.49
CA SER A 30 20.04 -34.21 -17.68
C SER A 30 19.77 -33.28 -16.50
N SER A 31 20.43 -32.13 -16.46
CA SER A 31 20.02 -31.03 -15.59
C SER A 31 18.67 -30.50 -16.07
N THR A 32 17.58 -30.99 -15.47
CA THR A 32 16.39 -30.14 -15.32
C THR A 32 16.86 -28.81 -14.75
N PRO A 33 16.43 -27.66 -15.30
CA PRO A 33 16.72 -26.38 -14.66
C PRO A 33 16.36 -26.43 -13.17
N PRO A 34 17.12 -25.77 -12.28
CA PRO A 34 16.61 -25.56 -10.93
C PRO A 34 15.23 -24.93 -11.07
N LYS A 35 14.22 -25.49 -10.38
CA LYS A 35 12.90 -24.87 -10.35
C LYS A 35 13.10 -23.42 -9.90
N GLU A 36 12.57 -22.49 -10.69
CA GLU A 36 12.51 -21.09 -10.28
C GLU A 36 11.74 -21.01 -8.95
N PRO A 37 12.16 -20.15 -8.02
CA PRO A 37 11.43 -19.96 -6.78
C PRO A 37 9.99 -19.51 -7.11
N PRO A 38 8.97 -19.97 -6.39
CA PRO A 38 7.60 -19.52 -6.60
C PRO A 38 7.51 -18.00 -6.48
N SER A 39 6.73 -17.38 -7.37
CA SER A 39 6.52 -15.92 -7.38
C SER A 39 5.85 -15.43 -6.10
N ALA A 40 5.98 -14.13 -5.79
CA ALA A 40 5.32 -13.52 -4.64
C ALA A 40 3.80 -13.79 -4.65
N ALA A 41 3.17 -13.69 -5.83
CA ALA A 41 1.80 -14.11 -6.07
C ALA A 41 1.55 -15.57 -5.68
N SER A 42 2.35 -16.51 -6.21
CA SER A 42 2.19 -17.94 -5.92
C SER A 42 2.29 -18.26 -4.42
N LEU A 43 3.19 -17.59 -3.68
CA LEU A 43 3.34 -17.79 -2.23
C LEU A 43 2.18 -17.18 -1.44
N ALA A 44 1.70 -16.00 -1.81
CA ALA A 44 0.55 -15.36 -1.17
C ALA A 44 -0.75 -16.18 -1.41
N ILE A 45 -0.93 -16.70 -2.63
CA ILE A 45 -2.05 -17.57 -3.00
C ILE A 45 -1.99 -18.89 -2.24
N GLU A 46 -0.83 -19.58 -2.19
CA GLU A 46 -0.68 -20.83 -1.44
C GLU A 46 -1.00 -20.64 0.06
N ALA A 47 -0.43 -19.59 0.67
CA ALA A 47 -0.66 -19.25 2.07
C ALA A 47 -2.14 -18.99 2.38
N ALA A 48 -2.84 -18.25 1.50
CA ALA A 48 -4.23 -17.92 1.69
C ALA A 48 -5.18 -19.10 1.39
N LEU A 49 -4.84 -19.95 0.42
CA LEU A 49 -5.58 -21.20 0.17
C LEU A 49 -5.49 -22.18 1.35
N THR A 50 -4.38 -22.22 2.09
CA THR A 50 -4.32 -22.99 3.36
C THR A 50 -5.19 -22.44 4.50
N ARG A 51 -5.76 -21.24 4.35
CA ARG A 51 -6.70 -20.64 5.32
C ARG A 51 -8.17 -20.83 4.92
N TYR A 52 -8.46 -21.55 3.84
CA TYR A 52 -9.82 -21.75 3.29
C TYR A 52 -10.56 -22.91 3.97
N GLU A 53 -11.42 -22.60 4.95
CA GLU A 53 -12.32 -23.57 5.60
C GLU A 53 -13.67 -23.71 4.83
N GLY A 54 -13.60 -24.17 3.58
CA GLY A 54 -14.78 -24.44 2.76
C GLY A 54 -15.61 -25.66 3.21
N THR A 55 -16.88 -25.70 2.81
CA THR A 55 -17.75 -26.89 2.97
C THR A 55 -17.35 -28.02 2.00
N GLU A 56 -17.82 -29.26 2.25
CA GLU A 56 -17.46 -30.43 1.43
C GLU A 56 -17.76 -30.21 -0.07
N GLU A 57 -16.70 -30.05 -0.86
CA GLU A 57 -16.77 -29.96 -2.32
C GLU A 57 -17.18 -31.30 -2.96
N THR A 58 -17.99 -31.25 -4.02
CA THR A 58 -18.26 -32.45 -4.83
C THR A 58 -17.01 -32.85 -5.62
N LYS A 59 -16.98 -34.09 -6.15
CA LYS A 59 -15.82 -34.59 -6.91
C LYS A 59 -15.68 -33.91 -8.26
N GLU A 60 -16.80 -33.56 -8.83
CA GLU A 60 -16.98 -32.82 -10.07
C GLU A 60 -16.39 -31.40 -9.92
N GLU A 61 -16.67 -30.74 -8.79
CA GLU A 61 -16.08 -29.43 -8.45
C GLU A 61 -14.61 -29.54 -8.09
N GLN A 62 -14.16 -30.57 -7.35
CA GLN A 62 -12.74 -30.80 -7.10
C GLN A 62 -11.94 -30.97 -8.40
N ALA A 63 -12.49 -31.69 -9.38
CA ALA A 63 -11.88 -31.86 -10.71
C ALA A 63 -11.84 -30.53 -11.49
N LEU A 64 -12.90 -29.71 -11.42
CA LEU A 64 -12.90 -28.37 -12.02
C LEU A 64 -11.88 -27.43 -11.34
N LEU A 65 -11.96 -27.28 -10.02
CA LEU A 65 -11.13 -26.37 -9.23
C LEU A 65 -9.64 -26.72 -9.30
N THR A 66 -9.27 -27.98 -9.54
CA THR A 66 -7.87 -28.41 -9.76
C THR A 66 -7.43 -28.38 -11.23
N THR A 67 -8.32 -28.09 -12.18
CA THR A 67 -7.96 -27.94 -13.59
C THR A 67 -7.17 -26.64 -13.78
N LYS A 68 -6.00 -26.73 -14.42
CA LYS A 68 -5.21 -25.56 -14.85
C LYS A 68 -5.83 -24.89 -16.07
N VAL A 69 -5.84 -23.57 -16.03
CA VAL A 69 -6.23 -22.64 -17.09
C VAL A 69 -5.08 -21.66 -17.33
N GLN A 70 -4.84 -21.31 -18.60
CA GLN A 70 -3.86 -20.32 -19.03
C GLN A 70 -4.50 -19.52 -20.15
N LEU A 71 -4.49 -18.20 -20.05
CA LEU A 71 -5.17 -17.33 -21.02
C LEU A 71 -4.42 -17.35 -22.36
N SER A 72 -5.14 -17.53 -23.47
CA SER A 72 -4.54 -17.46 -24.80
C SER A 72 -4.14 -16.01 -25.14
N GLU A 73 -3.21 -15.81 -26.08
CA GLU A 73 -2.86 -14.46 -26.56
C GLU A 73 -4.09 -13.72 -27.12
N GLU A 74 -4.99 -14.42 -27.81
CA GLU A 74 -6.25 -13.84 -28.29
C GLU A 74 -7.16 -13.40 -27.13
N GLY A 75 -7.25 -14.20 -26.06
CA GLY A 75 -7.96 -13.84 -24.82
C GLY A 75 -7.31 -12.65 -24.08
N LEU A 76 -5.98 -12.61 -23.98
CA LEU A 76 -5.25 -11.50 -23.37
C LEU A 76 -5.49 -10.20 -24.12
N GLN A 77 -5.46 -10.23 -25.46
CA GLN A 77 -5.75 -9.06 -26.29
C GLN A 77 -7.23 -8.67 -26.25
N ALA A 78 -8.16 -9.63 -26.10
CA ALA A 78 -9.58 -9.33 -25.88
C ALA A 78 -9.81 -8.56 -24.56
N VAL A 79 -9.24 -9.05 -23.45
CA VAL A 79 -9.33 -8.38 -22.13
C VAL A 79 -8.66 -7.01 -22.16
N LYS A 80 -7.42 -6.91 -22.68
CA LYS A 80 -6.71 -5.61 -22.83
C LYS A 80 -7.51 -4.62 -23.66
N LYS A 81 -8.08 -5.05 -24.80
CA LYS A 81 -8.95 -4.21 -25.63
C LYS A 81 -10.18 -3.74 -24.87
N TYR A 82 -10.87 -4.62 -24.14
CA TYR A 82 -12.04 -4.23 -23.35
C TYR A 82 -11.69 -3.23 -22.25
N LEU A 83 -10.57 -3.42 -21.55
CA LEU A 83 -10.07 -2.49 -20.53
C LEU A 83 -9.84 -1.06 -21.08
N THR A 84 -9.43 -0.90 -22.36
CA THR A 84 -9.33 0.43 -23.00
C THR A 84 -10.69 1.08 -23.33
N THR A 85 -11.80 0.33 -23.28
CA THR A 85 -13.15 0.87 -23.44
C THR A 85 -13.81 1.27 -22.12
N LEU A 86 -13.30 0.78 -20.99
CA LEU A 86 -13.66 1.28 -19.67
C LEU A 86 -12.94 2.60 -19.43
N ILE A 87 -13.66 3.72 -19.57
CA ILE A 87 -13.17 5.07 -19.25
C ILE A 87 -13.91 5.53 -17.98
N PRO A 88 -13.28 5.47 -16.79
CA PRO A 88 -13.87 5.95 -15.55
C PRO A 88 -14.02 7.48 -15.61
N VAL A 89 -15.27 7.97 -15.53
CA VAL A 89 -15.54 9.41 -15.51
C VAL A 89 -15.46 9.89 -14.06
N TYR A 90 -14.45 10.70 -13.76
CA TYR A 90 -14.32 11.35 -12.46
C TYR A 90 -15.20 12.60 -12.45
N PRO A 91 -16.10 12.78 -11.46
CA PRO A 91 -16.84 14.03 -11.32
C PRO A 91 -15.92 15.14 -10.79
N TYR A 92 -16.29 16.39 -11.06
CA TYR A 92 -15.62 17.60 -10.55
C TYR A 92 -14.22 17.88 -11.11
N GLU A 93 -13.85 17.36 -12.29
CA GLU A 93 -12.57 17.66 -12.96
C GLU A 93 -12.28 19.17 -13.06
N GLU A 94 -13.33 19.99 -13.24
CA GLU A 94 -13.27 21.45 -13.31
C GLU A 94 -12.90 22.13 -11.97
N ILE A 95 -13.07 21.43 -10.85
CA ILE A 95 -12.70 21.86 -9.50
C ILE A 95 -11.37 21.22 -9.10
N ILE A 96 -11.14 19.96 -9.49
CA ILE A 96 -9.90 19.21 -9.23
C ILE A 96 -8.70 19.88 -9.91
N GLN A 97 -8.83 20.48 -11.09
CA GLN A 97 -7.73 21.18 -11.77
C GLN A 97 -6.44 20.34 -11.92
N LEU A 98 -6.56 19.01 -12.07
CA LEU A 98 -5.41 18.09 -12.15
C LEU A 98 -4.41 18.52 -13.24
N GLU A 99 -4.90 18.98 -14.39
CA GLU A 99 -4.11 19.52 -15.48
C GLU A 99 -3.19 20.67 -15.05
N THR A 100 -3.66 21.57 -14.18
CA THR A 100 -2.87 22.70 -13.65
C THR A 100 -1.74 22.20 -12.75
N ALA A 101 -2.04 21.27 -11.84
CA ALA A 101 -1.06 20.72 -10.91
C ALA A 101 -0.02 19.83 -11.63
N TYR A 102 -0.45 19.00 -12.58
CA TYR A 102 0.44 18.12 -13.35
C TYR A 102 1.30 18.89 -14.35
N ALA A 103 0.77 19.94 -15.00
CA ALA A 103 1.60 20.85 -15.80
C ALA A 103 2.65 21.58 -14.96
N ARG A 104 2.38 21.84 -13.67
CA ARG A 104 3.34 22.43 -12.74
C ARG A 104 4.40 21.43 -12.25
N TYR A 105 4.03 20.16 -12.04
CA TYR A 105 4.98 19.07 -11.82
C TYR A 105 5.95 18.90 -12.99
N LEU A 106 5.42 18.82 -14.23
CA LEU A 106 6.22 18.66 -15.45
C LEU A 106 7.11 19.87 -15.77
N ALA A 107 6.95 20.99 -15.05
CA ALA A 107 7.79 22.18 -15.14
C ALA A 107 8.84 22.30 -14.02
N LEU A 108 8.98 21.30 -13.14
CA LEU A 108 9.99 21.30 -12.08
C LEU A 108 11.39 21.01 -12.65
N GLU A 109 12.23 22.05 -12.74
CA GLU A 109 13.67 21.89 -12.96
C GLU A 109 14.33 21.37 -11.68
N HIS A 110 14.37 20.04 -11.51
CA HIS A 110 15.06 19.39 -10.39
C HIS A 110 16.55 19.80 -10.36
N PRO A 111 17.04 20.45 -9.28
CA PRO A 111 18.43 20.88 -9.18
C PRO A 111 19.40 19.69 -9.24
N GLU A 112 20.53 19.84 -9.94
CA GLU A 112 21.65 18.88 -9.81
C GLU A 112 22.07 18.77 -8.34
N ASP A 113 22.03 17.55 -7.81
CA ASP A 113 21.99 17.31 -6.36
C ASP A 113 23.37 17.50 -5.68
N SER A 114 23.66 18.78 -5.44
CA SER A 114 25.04 19.28 -5.35
C SER A 114 25.58 19.34 -3.92
N LYS A 115 25.59 18.20 -3.20
CA LYS A 115 26.53 17.90 -2.09
C LYS A 115 26.41 16.45 -1.61
N SER A 116 27.53 15.76 -1.42
CA SER A 116 27.57 14.57 -0.56
C SER A 116 27.44 14.98 0.92
N TYR A 117 26.30 14.67 1.52
CA TYR A 117 26.11 14.73 2.96
C TYR A 117 26.66 13.45 3.63
N ARG A 118 26.55 13.31 4.96
CA ARG A 118 27.44 12.40 5.71
C ARG A 118 26.80 11.47 6.75
N MET A 119 25.59 11.76 7.26
CA MET A 119 24.95 10.89 8.26
C MET A 119 24.75 9.47 7.71
N VAL A 120 24.19 9.37 6.51
CA VAL A 120 23.87 8.10 5.84
C VAL A 120 25.10 7.44 5.22
N SER A 121 26.15 8.22 4.92
CA SER A 121 27.44 7.68 4.47
C SER A 121 28.19 6.83 5.52
N ALA A 122 27.68 6.80 6.75
CA ALA A 122 28.28 6.13 7.90
C ALA A 122 27.41 4.99 8.48
N LEU A 123 26.49 4.41 7.69
CA LEU A 123 25.62 3.30 8.10
C LEU A 123 26.39 2.13 8.74
N PRO A 124 25.87 1.51 9.83
CA PRO A 124 24.65 1.88 10.55
C PRO A 124 24.81 3.16 11.38
N ILE A 125 23.79 4.01 11.37
CA ILE A 125 23.67 5.19 12.22
C ILE A 125 23.62 4.74 13.68
N SER A 126 24.48 5.30 14.52
CA SER A 126 24.50 5.04 15.96
C SER A 126 23.49 5.92 16.69
N SER A 127 22.73 5.33 17.60
CA SER A 127 21.79 6.03 18.50
C SER A 127 22.48 7.07 19.37
N ASP A 128 23.67 6.77 19.92
CA ASP A 128 24.50 7.74 20.65
C ASP A 128 24.86 8.96 19.78
N ALA A 129 25.29 8.71 18.53
CA ALA A 129 25.66 9.79 17.60
C ALA A 129 24.45 10.63 17.16
N MET A 130 23.28 10.00 17.01
CA MET A 130 22.00 10.67 16.78
C MET A 130 21.63 11.56 17.98
N LEU A 131 21.75 11.03 19.20
CA LEU A 131 21.47 11.75 20.44
C LEU A 131 22.37 12.98 20.61
N GLU A 132 23.67 12.88 20.32
CA GLU A 132 24.58 14.04 20.33
C GLU A 132 24.15 15.13 19.32
N HIS A 133 23.78 14.74 18.09
CA HIS A 133 23.33 15.69 17.06
C HIS A 133 21.98 16.33 17.43
N VAL A 134 21.01 15.55 17.88
CA VAL A 134 19.68 16.02 18.28
C VAL A 134 19.77 16.97 19.47
N LYS A 135 20.62 16.69 20.48
CA LYS A 135 20.85 17.62 21.60
C LYS A 135 21.43 18.95 21.12
N ALA A 136 22.46 18.94 20.27
CA ALA A 136 23.04 20.17 19.71
C ALA A 136 22.03 20.98 18.87
N ASN A 137 21.19 20.31 18.07
CA ASN A 137 20.13 20.95 17.29
C ASN A 137 19.02 21.52 18.17
N ASN A 138 18.62 20.80 19.22
CA ASN A 138 17.64 21.25 20.21
C ASN A 138 18.11 22.50 20.96
N ASP A 139 19.35 22.49 21.48
CA ASP A 139 19.95 23.65 22.17
C ASP A 139 20.01 24.88 21.26
N ALA A 140 20.45 24.71 20.00
CA ALA A 140 20.51 25.79 19.02
C ALA A 140 19.10 26.36 18.69
N TYR A 141 18.09 25.50 18.56
CA TYR A 141 16.70 25.91 18.29
C TYR A 141 16.07 26.66 19.48
N LEU A 142 16.30 26.17 20.70
CA LEU A 142 15.76 26.76 21.92
C LEU A 142 16.47 28.07 22.29
N ALA A 143 17.77 28.21 22.04
CA ALA A 143 18.53 29.43 22.35
C ALA A 143 18.04 30.69 21.62
N VAL A 144 17.36 30.53 20.46
CA VAL A 144 16.85 31.64 19.63
C VAL A 144 15.41 32.03 19.99
N ARG A 145 14.65 31.17 20.69
CA ARG A 145 13.27 31.44 21.11
C ARG A 145 13.22 31.82 22.58
N SER A 146 12.59 32.96 22.91
CA SER A 146 12.50 33.40 24.31
C SER A 146 11.70 32.40 25.16
N ILE A 147 12.35 31.92 26.23
CA ILE A 147 11.92 30.78 27.05
C ILE A 147 10.49 30.94 27.60
N GLU A 148 10.06 32.18 27.86
CA GLU A 148 8.74 32.50 28.41
C GLU A 148 7.56 32.30 27.43
N ASN A 149 7.82 32.22 26.12
CA ASN A 149 6.79 32.06 25.07
C ASN A 149 7.00 30.84 24.14
N SER A 150 7.96 29.95 24.43
CA SER A 150 8.18 28.77 23.59
C SER A 150 7.05 27.72 23.76
N VAL A 151 6.40 27.37 22.65
CA VAL A 151 5.45 26.24 22.55
C VAL A 151 6.17 24.89 22.76
N PHE A 152 7.46 24.85 22.44
CA PHE A 152 8.33 23.66 22.53
C PHE A 152 9.28 23.71 23.73
N ARG A 153 9.64 22.55 24.24
CA ARG A 153 10.48 22.31 25.43
C ARG A 153 11.36 21.08 25.20
N PRO A 154 12.51 20.96 25.87
CA PRO A 154 13.29 19.71 25.84
C PRO A 154 12.48 18.55 26.43
N LEU A 155 12.78 17.33 25.97
CA LEU A 155 12.40 16.08 26.63
C LEU A 155 13.36 15.80 27.81
N GLU A 156 13.01 14.84 28.66
CA GLU A 156 13.96 14.30 29.66
C GLU A 156 15.03 13.45 28.95
N ASP A 157 16.27 13.45 29.46
CA ASP A 157 17.43 12.89 28.76
C ASP A 157 17.28 11.41 28.38
N ASP A 158 16.78 10.58 29.31
CA ASP A 158 16.58 9.14 29.08
C ASP A 158 15.50 8.88 28.03
N TYR A 159 14.42 9.68 28.03
CA TYR A 159 13.35 9.58 27.04
C TYR A 159 13.82 10.05 25.66
N LEU A 160 14.62 11.13 25.61
CA LEU A 160 15.23 11.60 24.37
C LEU A 160 16.20 10.57 23.78
N ALA A 161 16.95 9.86 24.62
CA ALA A 161 17.81 8.76 24.20
C ALA A 161 17.01 7.63 23.56
N TRP A 162 15.92 7.18 24.20
CA TRP A 162 15.03 6.16 23.63
C TRP A 162 14.40 6.58 22.29
N VAL A 163 13.94 7.83 22.14
CA VAL A 163 13.45 8.29 20.82
C VAL A 163 14.58 8.27 19.78
N CYS A 164 15.82 8.64 20.14
CA CYS A 164 16.97 8.58 19.22
C CYS A 164 17.38 7.14 18.87
N GLU A 165 17.13 6.17 19.75
CA GLU A 165 17.30 4.72 19.50
C GLU A 165 16.29 4.25 18.44
N VAL A 166 14.99 4.51 18.63
CA VAL A 166 13.96 4.15 17.64
C VAL A 166 14.19 4.84 16.29
N VAL A 167 14.55 6.14 16.29
CA VAL A 167 14.92 6.87 15.05
C VAL A 167 16.10 6.20 14.33
N ALA A 168 17.14 5.77 15.05
CA ALA A 168 18.28 5.11 14.46
C ALA A 168 17.89 3.73 13.87
N ASP A 169 17.14 2.92 14.61
CA ASP A 169 16.76 1.56 14.19
C ASP A 169 15.81 1.57 12.98
N THR A 170 14.78 2.43 12.96
CA THR A 170 13.88 2.57 11.80
C THR A 170 14.66 2.99 10.55
N VAL A 171 15.46 4.04 10.65
CA VAL A 171 16.25 4.58 9.52
C VAL A 171 17.28 3.56 9.02
N ASN A 172 17.98 2.87 9.93
CA ASN A 172 18.94 1.83 9.57
C ASN A 172 18.30 0.69 8.79
N ARG A 173 17.08 0.29 9.14
CA ARG A 173 16.38 -0.80 8.46
C ARG A 173 15.86 -0.38 7.08
N GLU A 174 15.11 0.71 6.98
CA GLU A 174 14.53 1.11 5.69
C GLU A 174 15.63 1.41 4.65
N LEU A 175 16.73 2.05 5.05
CA LEU A 175 17.92 2.26 4.20
C LEU A 175 18.70 0.98 3.86
N THR A 176 18.41 -0.15 4.50
CA THR A 176 18.97 -1.48 4.17
C THR A 176 18.02 -2.28 3.26
N GLU A 177 16.71 -2.03 3.35
CA GLU A 177 15.68 -2.78 2.61
C GLU A 177 15.18 -2.11 1.32
N GLN A 178 15.42 -0.81 1.15
CA GLN A 178 14.94 -0.03 0.00
C GLN A 178 16.02 0.87 -0.61
N ASP A 179 15.98 1.04 -1.94
CA ASP A 179 16.69 2.12 -2.62
C ASP A 179 15.86 3.42 -2.55
N PHE A 180 16.45 4.44 -1.93
CA PHE A 180 15.87 5.78 -1.82
C PHE A 180 16.21 6.68 -3.01
N GLY A 181 17.18 6.30 -3.86
CA GLY A 181 17.67 7.11 -4.97
C GLY A 181 17.95 8.56 -4.56
N ASP A 182 17.44 9.51 -5.32
CA ASP A 182 17.62 10.95 -5.06
C ASP A 182 16.92 11.45 -3.78
N ARG A 183 16.08 10.63 -3.12
CA ARG A 183 15.50 10.98 -1.80
C ARG A 183 16.53 10.92 -0.68
N LEU A 184 17.61 10.13 -0.86
CA LEU A 184 18.67 9.90 0.13
C LEU A 184 19.30 11.20 0.65
N THR A 185 19.51 12.19 -0.23
CA THR A 185 20.05 13.51 0.13
C THR A 185 19.11 14.29 1.05
N SER A 186 17.80 14.21 0.80
CA SER A 186 16.80 14.82 1.68
C SER A 186 16.72 14.10 3.03
N VAL A 187 16.86 12.77 3.05
CA VAL A 187 16.92 11.98 4.29
C VAL A 187 18.15 12.36 5.13
N ASP A 188 19.37 12.40 4.56
CA ASP A 188 20.58 12.82 5.30
C ASP A 188 20.43 14.25 5.85
N TRP A 189 19.87 15.17 5.06
CA TRP A 189 19.58 16.53 5.51
C TRP A 189 18.56 16.55 6.66
N ASN A 190 17.45 15.80 6.56
CA ASN A 190 16.42 15.74 7.60
C ASN A 190 17.01 15.21 8.92
N LEU A 191 17.76 14.11 8.86
CA LEU A 191 18.43 13.49 10.01
C LEU A 191 19.46 14.42 10.64
N LYS A 192 20.32 15.03 9.83
CA LYS A 192 21.37 15.96 10.29
C LYS A 192 20.78 17.19 11.00
N ASN A 193 19.64 17.69 10.54
CA ASN A 193 18.96 18.84 11.11
C ASN A 193 17.87 18.46 12.13
N LEU A 194 17.73 17.17 12.48
CA LEU A 194 16.64 16.69 13.32
C LEU A 194 16.65 17.34 14.71
N LYS A 195 15.47 17.80 15.12
CA LYS A 195 15.15 18.30 16.45
C LYS A 195 14.06 17.42 17.03
N ILE A 196 14.15 17.06 18.29
CA ILE A 196 13.16 16.21 18.97
C ILE A 196 12.80 16.87 20.30
N LEU A 197 11.59 17.42 20.38
CA LEU A 197 11.13 18.27 21.48
C LEU A 197 9.74 17.84 21.95
N THR A 198 9.35 18.22 23.16
CA THR A 198 7.95 18.15 23.60
C THR A 198 7.26 19.51 23.47
N GLY A 199 5.93 19.54 23.47
CA GLY A 199 5.16 20.77 23.31
C GLY A 199 3.66 20.53 23.38
N ARG A 200 2.87 21.59 23.18
CA ARG A 200 1.40 21.47 23.12
C ARG A 200 0.97 20.92 21.76
N THR A 201 0.60 19.64 21.72
CA THR A 201 -0.10 18.99 20.59
C THR A 201 -1.24 18.11 21.13
N VAL A 202 -2.25 17.86 20.29
CA VAL A 202 -3.35 16.93 20.56
C VAL A 202 -2.94 15.49 20.25
N ALA A 203 -2.08 15.30 19.23
CA ALA A 203 -1.49 14.02 18.86
C ALA A 203 -0.48 13.50 19.89
N ASN A 204 -0.02 12.26 19.74
CA ASN A 204 0.94 11.63 20.67
C ASN A 204 2.39 11.93 20.27
N ALA A 205 2.66 11.95 18.97
CA ALA A 205 3.79 12.62 18.37
C ALA A 205 3.30 13.39 17.12
N SER A 206 4.20 14.07 16.42
CA SER A 206 3.99 14.64 15.07
C SER A 206 5.31 15.12 14.47
N TYR A 207 5.68 14.67 13.27
CA TYR A 207 6.77 15.25 12.48
C TYR A 207 6.31 16.55 11.80
N LEU A 208 7.14 17.60 11.90
CA LEU A 208 6.83 18.95 11.45
C LEU A 208 7.93 19.49 10.52
N SER A 209 7.55 20.46 9.68
CA SER A 209 8.42 21.10 8.69
C SER A 209 9.70 21.68 9.30
N GLY A 210 10.78 21.64 8.51
CA GLY A 210 12.12 21.98 8.99
C GLY A 210 12.74 20.94 9.93
N SER A 211 12.30 19.67 9.86
CA SER A 211 12.83 18.53 10.61
C SER A 211 12.71 18.68 12.13
N LEU A 212 11.48 18.86 12.60
CA LEU A 212 11.14 18.92 14.02
C LEU A 212 10.13 17.80 14.35
N MET A 213 10.59 16.76 15.04
CA MET A 213 9.69 15.79 15.67
C MET A 213 9.20 16.34 17.01
N GLN A 214 7.88 16.45 17.16
CA GLN A 214 7.26 16.77 18.45
C GLN A 214 6.78 15.46 19.10
N VAL A 215 7.12 15.22 20.37
CA VAL A 215 6.70 14.01 21.11
C VAL A 215 6.06 14.39 22.44
N ARG A 216 4.96 13.73 22.81
CA ARG A 216 4.27 13.88 24.09
C ARG A 216 4.34 12.55 24.86
N PRO A 217 5.32 12.37 25.79
CA PRO A 217 5.50 11.12 26.54
C PRO A 217 4.21 10.55 27.15
N SER A 218 3.45 11.39 27.86
CA SER A 218 2.17 10.98 28.46
C SER A 218 1.05 10.63 27.46
N GLY A 219 1.26 10.85 26.16
CA GLY A 219 0.39 10.40 25.07
C GLY A 219 0.82 9.04 24.51
N THR A 220 2.11 8.88 24.22
CA THR A 220 2.71 7.59 23.80
C THR A 220 2.57 6.52 24.89
N ASP A 221 2.80 6.86 26.16
CA ASP A 221 2.55 5.98 27.31
C ASP A 221 1.07 5.58 27.43
N ALA A 222 0.17 6.53 27.15
CA ALA A 222 -1.27 6.29 27.17
C ALA A 222 -1.73 5.36 26.04
N MET A 223 -1.09 5.40 24.86
CA MET A 223 -1.40 4.48 23.75
C MET A 223 -1.22 3.01 24.14
N VAL A 224 -0.15 2.66 24.86
CA VAL A 224 0.06 1.30 25.39
C VAL A 224 -1.11 0.88 26.29
N THR A 225 -1.60 1.78 27.14
CA THR A 225 -2.73 1.52 28.05
C THR A 225 -4.07 1.44 27.32
N ILE A 226 -4.27 2.21 26.25
CA ILE A 226 -5.52 2.29 25.47
C ILE A 226 -5.68 1.11 24.51
N THR A 227 -4.59 0.69 23.87
CA THR A 227 -4.56 -0.39 22.87
C THR A 227 -4.31 -1.77 23.47
N GLY A 228 -3.63 -1.84 24.62
CA GLY A 228 -3.11 -3.10 25.18
C GLY A 228 -1.84 -3.60 24.48
N ASP A 229 -1.26 -2.83 23.56
CA ASP A 229 -0.06 -3.16 22.80
C ASP A 229 1.17 -2.49 23.42
N GLU A 230 2.09 -3.30 23.96
CA GLU A 230 3.36 -2.85 24.57
C GLU A 230 4.27 -2.11 23.56
N MET A 231 4.09 -2.35 22.25
CA MET A 231 4.85 -1.66 21.20
C MET A 231 4.17 -0.37 20.70
N ALA A 232 2.99 0.01 21.19
CA ALA A 232 2.24 1.16 20.66
C ALA A 232 3.03 2.50 20.73
N ALA A 233 3.84 2.70 21.77
CA ALA A 233 4.73 3.85 21.87
C ALA A 233 5.85 3.82 20.80
N HIS A 234 6.47 2.66 20.59
CA HIS A 234 7.51 2.45 19.57
C HIS A 234 6.96 2.66 18.15
N LYS A 235 5.78 2.10 17.85
CA LYS A 235 5.04 2.33 16.60
C LYS A 235 4.74 3.80 16.36
N THR A 236 4.26 4.50 17.38
CA THR A 236 3.97 5.95 17.28
C THR A 236 5.22 6.73 16.88
N ILE A 237 6.39 6.46 17.46
CA ILE A 237 7.64 7.12 17.04
C ILE A 237 8.06 6.68 15.64
N THR A 238 7.96 5.39 15.32
CA THR A 238 8.29 4.85 13.99
C THR A 238 7.47 5.52 12.89
N HIS A 239 6.18 5.75 13.11
CA HIS A 239 5.28 6.48 12.21
C HIS A 239 5.81 7.90 11.88
N GLU A 240 6.30 8.64 12.89
CA GLU A 240 6.92 9.96 12.65
C GLU A 240 8.29 9.88 11.96
N VAL A 241 9.00 8.75 12.09
CA VAL A 241 10.24 8.50 11.35
C VAL A 241 9.93 8.17 9.88
N GLU A 242 8.82 7.49 9.59
CA GLU A 242 8.35 7.34 8.21
C GLU A 242 8.07 8.71 7.58
N HIS A 243 7.40 9.63 8.28
CA HIS A 243 7.25 11.01 7.78
C HIS A 243 8.59 11.74 7.59
N LEU A 244 9.61 11.47 8.41
CA LEU A 244 10.98 11.97 8.21
C LEU A 244 11.62 11.41 6.92
N LEU A 245 11.46 10.12 6.66
CA LEU A 245 11.95 9.42 5.46
C LEU A 245 11.20 9.87 4.20
N GLN A 246 9.89 10.06 4.30
CA GLN A 246 9.03 10.59 3.25
C GLN A 246 9.37 12.05 2.91
N ASN A 247 9.64 12.92 3.89
CA ASN A 247 9.77 14.38 3.70
C ASN A 247 10.98 14.81 2.83
N MET A 248 10.75 15.73 1.89
CA MET A 248 11.82 16.43 1.16
C MET A 248 12.49 17.49 2.05
N SER A 249 13.81 17.67 1.91
CA SER A 249 14.54 18.67 2.69
C SER A 249 14.09 20.10 2.37
N THR A 250 14.01 20.96 3.40
CA THR A 250 13.49 22.33 3.26
C THR A 250 14.20 23.16 2.17
N PRO A 251 15.54 23.11 2.00
CA PRO A 251 16.20 23.84 0.92
C PRO A 251 15.82 23.36 -0.50
N MET A 252 15.39 22.10 -0.65
CA MET A 252 14.90 21.55 -1.92
C MET A 252 13.43 21.95 -2.14
N GLN A 253 12.60 21.94 -1.09
CA GLN A 253 11.24 22.48 -1.12
C GLN A 253 11.25 23.97 -1.52
N GLU A 254 12.09 24.78 -0.87
CA GLU A 254 12.31 26.21 -1.19
C GLU A 254 12.80 26.41 -2.64
N ALA A 255 13.73 25.59 -3.13
CA ALA A 255 14.26 25.70 -4.49
C ALA A 255 13.23 25.34 -5.57
N LEU A 256 12.31 24.41 -5.29
CA LEU A 256 11.22 23.99 -6.19
C LEU A 256 9.93 24.82 -6.01
N GLY A 257 9.91 25.78 -5.08
CA GLY A 257 8.73 26.60 -4.77
C GLY A 257 7.57 25.81 -4.15
N LEU A 258 7.88 24.73 -3.42
CA LEU A 258 6.92 23.82 -2.78
C LEU A 258 6.68 24.25 -1.32
N SER A 259 5.43 24.20 -0.88
CA SER A 259 5.07 24.42 0.52
C SER A 259 5.29 23.16 1.36
N GLN A 260 4.97 21.99 0.81
CA GLN A 260 5.24 20.68 1.38
C GLN A 260 5.52 19.66 0.25
N ASN A 261 6.40 18.71 0.51
CA ASN A 261 6.55 17.51 -0.33
C ASN A 261 7.02 16.31 0.50
N TYR A 262 6.29 15.21 0.36
CA TYR A 262 6.51 13.92 1.02
C TYR A 262 6.32 12.84 -0.04
N GLY A 263 7.33 11.99 -0.25
CA GLY A 263 7.45 11.18 -1.46
C GLY A 263 7.18 11.98 -2.74
N PHE A 264 6.25 11.45 -3.53
CA PHE A 264 5.72 12.00 -4.78
C PHE A 264 4.50 12.91 -4.58
N CYS A 265 4.14 13.26 -3.33
CA CYS A 265 3.03 14.18 -3.04
C CYS A 265 3.53 15.63 -3.05
N TYR A 266 2.95 16.50 -3.88
CA TYR A 266 3.40 17.89 -4.10
C TYR A 266 2.34 18.92 -3.68
N GLN A 267 2.73 19.88 -2.83
CA GLN A 267 1.91 21.02 -2.45
C GLN A 267 2.61 22.34 -2.79
N TRP A 268 1.83 23.33 -3.23
CA TRP A 268 2.26 24.70 -3.53
C TRP A 268 1.40 25.71 -2.74
N GLU A 269 1.94 26.90 -2.44
CA GLU A 269 1.16 27.96 -1.76
C GLU A 269 0.18 28.71 -2.70
N ASP A 270 0.38 28.64 -4.02
CA ASP A 270 -0.30 29.46 -5.02
C ASP A 270 -1.17 28.67 -6.01
N LEU A 271 -1.39 27.37 -5.78
CA LEU A 271 -2.44 26.61 -6.48
C LEU A 271 -3.77 26.72 -5.73
N GLU A 272 -4.87 26.85 -6.48
CA GLU A 272 -6.23 26.92 -5.92
C GLU A 272 -6.68 25.57 -5.34
N VAL A 273 -6.24 24.45 -5.92
CA VAL A 273 -6.49 23.08 -5.43
C VAL A 273 -5.23 22.22 -5.64
N ASN A 274 -4.75 21.55 -4.59
CA ASN A 274 -3.48 20.82 -4.60
C ASN A 274 -3.63 19.34 -5.00
N SER A 275 -4.05 19.08 -6.23
CA SER A 275 -4.45 17.73 -6.71
C SER A 275 -3.32 16.72 -6.94
N LEU A 276 -2.10 17.04 -6.51
CA LEU A 276 -0.97 16.13 -6.39
C LEU A 276 -0.55 15.88 -4.93
N TYR A 277 -1.36 16.30 -3.94
CA TYR A 277 -1.11 16.08 -2.52
C TYR A 277 -2.10 15.06 -1.95
N TYR A 278 -1.59 13.99 -1.35
CA TYR A 278 -2.38 12.80 -0.98
C TYR A 278 -2.15 12.42 0.49
N THR A 279 -2.70 13.21 1.42
CA THR A 279 -2.59 12.96 2.88
C THR A 279 -3.00 11.54 3.24
N TRP A 280 -4.06 11.01 2.64
CA TRP A 280 -4.49 9.63 2.85
C TRP A 280 -3.38 8.60 2.57
N PHE A 281 -2.56 8.82 1.53
CA PHE A 281 -1.53 7.88 1.10
C PHE A 281 -0.30 7.98 2.00
N MET A 282 0.05 9.19 2.45
CA MET A 282 1.22 9.44 3.32
C MET A 282 1.02 8.84 4.72
N GLU A 283 -0.13 9.15 5.34
CA GLU A 283 -0.52 8.67 6.69
C GLU A 283 -0.75 7.16 6.71
N SER A 284 -1.46 6.60 5.70
CA SER A 284 -1.67 5.15 5.62
C SER A 284 -0.37 4.39 5.34
N SER A 285 0.53 4.94 4.54
CA SER A 285 1.85 4.34 4.32
C SER A 285 2.70 4.35 5.59
N ALA A 286 2.75 5.49 6.31
CA ALA A 286 3.50 5.61 7.56
C ALA A 286 2.99 4.61 8.63
N GLU A 287 1.66 4.49 8.81
CA GLU A 287 1.09 3.49 9.72
C GLU A 287 1.35 2.05 9.24
N ARG A 288 1.26 1.77 7.92
CA ARG A 288 1.49 0.42 7.38
C ARG A 288 2.95 -0.02 7.55
N LEU A 289 3.91 0.88 7.33
CA LEU A 289 5.34 0.64 7.51
C LEU A 289 5.70 0.50 9.00
N ALA A 290 5.18 1.37 9.87
CA ALA A 290 5.36 1.28 11.32
C ALA A 290 4.74 0.02 11.93
N ALA A 291 3.56 -0.40 11.46
CA ALA A 291 2.93 -1.64 11.90
C ALA A 291 3.70 -2.88 11.41
N ALA A 292 4.17 -2.86 10.15
CA ALA A 292 5.07 -3.88 9.62
C ALA A 292 6.43 -3.90 10.32
N PHE A 293 6.91 -2.77 10.87
CA PHE A 293 8.19 -2.72 11.59
C PHE A 293 8.27 -3.74 12.72
N TYR A 294 7.18 -3.87 13.49
CA TYR A 294 7.09 -4.79 14.63
C TYR A 294 6.37 -6.11 14.29
N GLY A 295 6.04 -6.36 13.01
CA GLY A 295 5.32 -7.56 12.59
C GLY A 295 3.87 -7.61 13.08
N THR A 296 3.13 -6.51 12.96
CA THR A 296 1.80 -6.32 13.57
C THR A 296 0.78 -5.65 12.65
N ASN A 297 -0.50 -5.69 13.02
CA ASN A 297 -1.56 -4.94 12.33
C ASN A 297 -1.52 -3.43 12.66
N PRO A 298 -1.92 -2.56 11.70
CA PRO A 298 -2.20 -1.14 11.93
C PRO A 298 -3.21 -0.86 13.05
N THR A 299 -2.99 0.24 13.77
CA THR A 299 -3.84 0.68 14.88
C THR A 299 -4.81 1.80 14.48
N THR A 300 -4.37 2.69 13.60
CA THR A 300 -5.12 3.87 13.12
C THR A 300 -5.47 3.76 11.63
N TYR A 301 -6.06 4.81 11.06
CA TYR A 301 -6.27 5.03 9.61
C TYR A 301 -6.87 3.89 8.76
N LYS A 302 -7.61 2.95 9.37
CA LYS A 302 -8.09 1.72 8.71
C LYS A 302 -8.83 1.93 7.38
N SER A 303 -9.61 3.01 7.22
CA SER A 303 -10.29 3.30 5.94
C SER A 303 -9.35 3.81 4.84
N MET A 304 -8.21 4.42 5.18
CA MET A 304 -7.18 4.84 4.22
C MET A 304 -6.30 3.65 3.85
N ILE A 305 -5.94 2.84 4.85
CA ILE A 305 -5.19 1.58 4.67
C ILE A 305 -5.99 0.57 3.83
N GLY A 306 -7.32 0.56 3.91
CA GLY A 306 -8.16 -0.21 2.98
C GLY A 306 -7.86 0.12 1.51
N TYR A 307 -7.83 1.40 1.12
CA TYR A 307 -7.45 1.80 -0.24
C TYR A 307 -5.99 1.47 -0.61
N LEU A 308 -5.08 1.50 0.36
CA LEU A 308 -3.68 1.10 0.17
C LEU A 308 -3.55 -0.41 -0.09
N ASP A 309 -4.30 -1.23 0.66
CA ASP A 309 -4.37 -2.68 0.48
C ASP A 309 -5.09 -3.05 -0.84
N SER A 310 -6.12 -2.30 -1.27
CA SER A 310 -6.74 -2.45 -2.60
C SER A 310 -5.74 -2.21 -3.75
N LEU A 311 -4.86 -1.22 -3.63
CA LEU A 311 -3.76 -0.99 -4.58
C LEU A 311 -2.66 -2.07 -4.49
N THR A 312 -2.60 -2.80 -3.38
CA THR A 312 -1.62 -3.86 -3.16
C THR A 312 -2.01 -5.18 -3.87
N LEU A 313 -3.30 -5.46 -4.05
CA LEU A 313 -3.76 -6.63 -4.80
C LEU A 313 -3.27 -6.68 -6.27
N PRO A 314 -3.41 -5.64 -7.12
CA PRO A 314 -2.83 -5.65 -8.47
C PRO A 314 -1.30 -5.66 -8.45
N ALA A 315 -0.66 -5.01 -7.46
CA ALA A 315 0.80 -5.06 -7.32
C ALA A 315 1.31 -6.50 -7.06
N LEU A 316 0.63 -7.26 -6.19
CA LEU A 316 0.93 -8.67 -5.93
C LEU A 316 0.86 -9.53 -7.20
N LEU A 317 -0.13 -9.29 -8.06
CA LEU A 317 -0.27 -9.98 -9.36
C LEU A 317 0.88 -9.67 -10.33
N ARG A 318 1.52 -8.51 -10.19
CA ARG A 318 2.76 -8.12 -10.90
C ARG A 318 4.02 -8.68 -10.25
N GLY A 319 3.89 -9.58 -9.26
CA GLY A 319 4.99 -10.20 -8.54
C GLY A 319 5.64 -9.32 -7.46
N LYS A 320 5.02 -8.20 -7.09
CA LYS A 320 5.52 -7.30 -6.03
C LYS A 320 5.23 -7.85 -4.63
N GLN A 321 6.01 -7.41 -3.64
CA GLN A 321 5.74 -7.65 -2.23
C GLN A 321 4.71 -6.65 -1.68
N PRO A 322 3.88 -7.01 -0.68
CA PRO A 322 2.88 -6.09 -0.13
C PRO A 322 3.46 -4.76 0.36
N ILE A 323 4.66 -4.82 0.93
CA ILE A 323 5.35 -3.65 1.51
C ILE A 323 5.87 -2.67 0.46
N GLU A 324 5.95 -3.05 -0.83
CA GLU A 324 6.44 -2.14 -1.88
C GLU A 324 5.46 -0.99 -2.15
N VAL A 325 4.16 -1.16 -1.97
CA VAL A 325 3.15 -0.11 -2.21
C VAL A 325 3.30 1.07 -1.23
N PRO A 326 3.28 0.89 0.11
CA PRO A 326 3.54 2.00 1.02
C PRO A 326 4.95 2.57 0.88
N ARG A 327 5.94 1.75 0.48
CA ARG A 327 7.31 2.20 0.18
C ARG A 327 7.41 3.18 -1.01
N LEU A 328 6.37 3.30 -1.84
CA LEU A 328 6.26 4.39 -2.82
C LEU A 328 6.18 5.78 -2.15
N SER A 329 5.67 5.88 -0.91
CA SER A 329 5.65 7.16 -0.17
C SER A 329 7.06 7.69 0.16
N GLN A 330 8.09 6.85 0.09
CA GLN A 330 9.49 7.23 0.25
C GLN A 330 10.19 7.54 -1.10
N GLN A 331 9.47 7.50 -2.24
CA GLN A 331 10.03 7.76 -3.58
C GLN A 331 9.67 9.17 -4.07
N SER A 332 10.60 9.87 -4.70
CA SER A 332 10.42 11.28 -5.09
C SER A 332 9.51 11.52 -6.30
N TYR A 333 9.47 10.61 -7.28
CA TYR A 333 8.99 10.93 -8.64
C TYR A 333 7.70 10.18 -9.01
N LEU A 334 6.79 10.86 -9.71
CA LEU A 334 5.57 10.25 -10.24
C LEU A 334 5.89 9.17 -11.29
N GLU A 335 6.97 9.32 -12.06
CA GLU A 335 7.45 8.33 -13.02
C GLU A 335 7.75 6.97 -12.37
N THR A 336 8.27 6.95 -11.14
CA THR A 336 8.49 5.71 -10.38
C THR A 336 7.16 5.03 -10.04
N VAL A 337 6.15 5.80 -9.65
CA VAL A 337 4.80 5.30 -9.33
C VAL A 337 4.10 4.79 -10.59
N PHE A 338 4.18 5.54 -11.70
CA PHE A 338 3.66 5.13 -13.01
C PHE A 338 4.33 3.85 -13.53
N ALA A 339 5.65 3.71 -13.38
CA ALA A 339 6.36 2.49 -13.76
C ALA A 339 5.97 1.29 -12.87
N PHE A 340 5.74 1.51 -11.58
CA PHE A 340 5.27 0.49 -10.65
C PHE A 340 3.88 -0.06 -11.06
N PHE A 341 2.94 0.84 -11.33
CA PHE A 341 1.55 0.52 -11.70
C PHE A 341 1.30 0.34 -13.21
N ASP A 342 2.32 0.35 -14.07
CA ASP A 342 2.22 0.15 -15.54
C ASP A 342 1.41 1.23 -16.29
N CYS A 343 1.48 2.49 -15.85
CA CYS A 343 0.80 3.61 -16.51
C CYS A 343 1.59 4.06 -17.77
N GLN A 344 1.48 3.26 -18.84
CA GLN A 344 2.28 3.37 -20.07
C GLN A 344 1.91 4.60 -20.94
N SER A 345 0.69 5.11 -20.83
CA SER A 345 0.20 6.27 -21.57
C SER A 345 -0.18 7.44 -20.67
N GLU A 346 -0.14 8.67 -21.20
CA GLU A 346 -0.62 9.86 -20.49
C GLU A 346 -2.07 9.72 -19.98
N ALA A 347 -2.91 8.96 -20.69
CA ALA A 347 -4.29 8.72 -20.28
C ALA A 347 -4.36 7.85 -19.01
N GLU A 348 -3.57 6.78 -18.93
CA GLU A 348 -3.48 5.93 -17.75
C GLU A 348 -2.82 6.67 -16.57
N GLN A 349 -1.84 7.53 -16.84
CA GLN A 349 -1.23 8.40 -15.83
C GLN A 349 -2.25 9.38 -15.23
N ARG A 350 -3.03 10.08 -16.08
CA ARG A 350 -4.10 10.99 -15.63
C ARG A 350 -5.22 10.26 -14.89
N GLU A 351 -5.63 9.08 -15.36
CA GLU A 351 -6.59 8.21 -14.67
C GLU A 351 -6.08 7.78 -13.29
N PHE A 352 -4.79 7.47 -13.15
CA PHE A 352 -4.16 7.12 -11.89
C PHE A 352 -4.03 8.31 -10.92
N LEU A 353 -3.67 9.50 -11.39
CA LEU A 353 -3.64 10.71 -10.56
C LEU A 353 -5.06 11.12 -10.09
N ASN A 354 -6.06 10.99 -10.97
CA ASN A 354 -7.47 11.16 -10.61
C ASN A 354 -7.94 10.13 -9.57
N LEU A 355 -7.49 8.86 -9.67
CA LEU A 355 -7.72 7.84 -8.63
C LEU A 355 -7.17 8.29 -7.27
N LEU A 356 -5.90 8.70 -7.20
CA LEU A 356 -5.27 9.10 -5.94
C LEU A 356 -5.96 10.33 -5.32
N TYR A 357 -6.32 11.35 -6.12
CA TYR A 357 -6.98 12.55 -5.60
C TYR A 357 -8.45 12.33 -5.25
N ALA A 358 -9.17 11.48 -6.00
CA ALA A 358 -10.53 11.10 -5.61
C ALA A 358 -10.57 10.39 -4.25
N ILE A 359 -9.55 9.57 -3.92
CA ILE A 359 -9.43 8.96 -2.59
C ILE A 359 -9.11 10.02 -1.52
N GLU A 360 -8.27 11.03 -1.81
CA GLU A 360 -8.03 12.18 -0.91
C GLU A 360 -9.34 12.93 -0.60
N ILE A 361 -10.14 13.25 -1.63
CA ILE A 361 -11.46 13.89 -1.43
C ILE A 361 -12.39 12.97 -0.63
N ILE A 362 -12.35 11.65 -0.83
CA ILE A 362 -13.18 10.69 -0.08
C ILE A 362 -12.78 10.62 1.40
N GLN A 363 -11.48 10.52 1.70
CA GLN A 363 -10.95 10.25 3.03
C GLN A 363 -10.76 11.51 3.88
N ILE A 364 -10.20 12.56 3.29
CA ILE A 364 -9.82 13.81 3.96
C ILE A 364 -10.86 14.91 3.68
N THR A 365 -11.32 15.00 2.42
CA THR A 365 -12.12 16.11 1.90
C THR A 365 -11.42 17.48 2.13
N PRO A 366 -10.32 17.76 1.41
CA PRO A 366 -9.52 18.98 1.58
C PRO A 366 -10.34 20.29 1.52
N ASP A 367 -9.98 21.27 2.36
CA ASP A 367 -10.67 22.56 2.44
C ASP A 367 -10.59 23.37 1.13
N ASP A 368 -9.50 23.23 0.36
CA ASP A 368 -9.30 23.90 -0.93
C ASP A 368 -10.28 23.37 -1.99
N PHE A 369 -10.38 22.05 -2.14
CA PHE A 369 -11.42 21.39 -2.94
C PHE A 369 -12.83 21.70 -2.42
N TRP A 370 -13.07 21.66 -1.10
CA TRP A 370 -14.40 21.88 -0.52
C TRP A 370 -14.92 23.29 -0.81
N ALA A 371 -14.07 24.32 -0.77
CA ALA A 371 -14.45 25.68 -1.12
C ALA A 371 -14.98 25.78 -2.57
N GLY A 372 -14.30 25.13 -3.52
CA GLY A 372 -14.74 25.02 -4.92
C GLY A 372 -16.04 24.22 -5.07
N TYR A 373 -16.13 23.05 -4.43
CA TYR A 373 -17.32 22.20 -4.44
C TYR A 373 -18.55 22.93 -3.88
N ALA A 374 -18.43 23.54 -2.71
CA ALA A 374 -19.52 24.28 -2.06
C ALA A 374 -20.00 25.44 -2.93
N SER A 375 -19.06 26.22 -3.51
CA SER A 375 -19.35 27.29 -4.48
C SER A 375 -20.14 26.77 -5.69
N SER A 376 -19.71 25.65 -6.29
CA SER A 376 -20.38 25.01 -7.44
C SER A 376 -21.82 24.54 -7.15
N ARG A 377 -22.14 24.26 -5.88
CA ARG A 377 -23.44 23.75 -5.41
C ARG A 377 -24.30 24.79 -4.69
N GLY A 378 -23.80 25.99 -4.46
CA GLY A 378 -24.49 27.02 -3.68
C GLY A 378 -24.60 26.70 -2.17
N LEU A 379 -23.64 25.92 -1.65
CA LEU A 379 -23.52 25.55 -0.24
C LEU A 379 -22.65 26.55 0.52
N ASP A 380 -22.63 26.45 1.85
CA ASP A 380 -21.72 27.23 2.70
C ASP A 380 -20.33 26.58 2.74
N ALA A 381 -19.33 27.25 2.17
CA ALA A 381 -17.95 26.78 2.16
C ALA A 381 -17.33 26.61 3.56
N THR A 382 -17.93 27.18 4.61
CA THR A 382 -17.47 27.04 6.00
C THR A 382 -18.14 25.88 6.76
N LEU A 383 -19.09 25.17 6.15
CA LEU A 383 -19.88 24.11 6.79
C LEU A 383 -19.99 22.85 5.91
N GLN A 384 -19.10 21.88 6.15
CA GLN A 384 -19.28 20.53 5.63
C GLN A 384 -20.46 19.85 6.38
N THR A 385 -21.48 19.36 5.66
CA THR A 385 -22.58 18.57 6.26
C THR A 385 -22.46 17.10 5.89
N ASP A 386 -22.86 16.19 6.79
CA ASP A 386 -22.87 14.74 6.53
C ASP A 386 -23.63 14.39 5.24
N THR A 387 -24.71 15.11 4.93
CA THR A 387 -25.53 14.86 3.73
C THR A 387 -24.72 15.14 2.45
N ASP A 388 -24.07 16.31 2.39
CA ASP A 388 -23.30 16.74 1.22
C ASP A 388 -22.03 15.90 1.05
N LEU A 389 -21.36 15.57 2.17
CA LEU A 389 -20.21 14.68 2.19
C LEU A 389 -20.58 13.26 1.74
N ILE A 390 -21.74 12.71 2.12
CA ILE A 390 -22.21 11.40 1.66
C ILE A 390 -22.45 11.41 0.14
N VAL A 391 -23.06 12.46 -0.41
CA VAL A 391 -23.29 12.60 -1.87
C VAL A 391 -21.97 12.69 -2.62
N LEU A 392 -21.05 13.56 -2.18
CA LEU A 392 -19.70 13.72 -2.74
C LEU A 392 -18.94 12.38 -2.73
N ARG A 393 -18.82 11.74 -1.56
CA ARG A 393 -18.10 10.48 -1.37
C ARG A 393 -18.70 9.33 -2.19
N LYS A 394 -20.03 9.25 -2.33
CA LYS A 394 -20.67 8.25 -3.21
C LYS A 394 -20.30 8.46 -4.68
N SER A 395 -20.38 9.70 -5.18
CA SER A 395 -20.11 10.00 -6.60
C SER A 395 -18.67 9.67 -7.03
N LEU A 396 -17.69 9.85 -6.13
CA LEU A 396 -16.28 9.53 -6.38
C LEU A 396 -15.95 8.04 -6.21
N LYS A 397 -16.69 7.30 -5.37
CA LYS A 397 -16.42 5.87 -5.14
C LYS A 397 -16.62 5.01 -6.38
N THR A 398 -17.60 5.30 -7.23
CA THR A 398 -17.86 4.57 -8.49
C THR A 398 -16.66 4.55 -9.45
N PRO A 399 -16.11 5.70 -9.91
CA PRO A 399 -14.93 5.70 -10.78
C PRO A 399 -13.70 5.13 -10.07
N VAL A 400 -13.48 5.44 -8.78
CA VAL A 400 -12.37 4.85 -7.98
C VAL A 400 -12.39 3.31 -8.02
N CYS A 401 -13.53 2.68 -7.72
CA CYS A 401 -13.65 1.21 -7.71
C CYS A 401 -13.54 0.61 -9.13
N LEU A 402 -14.04 1.30 -10.15
CA LEU A 402 -13.91 0.86 -11.54
C LEU A 402 -12.45 0.94 -12.02
N THR A 403 -11.73 2.02 -11.70
CA THR A 403 -10.31 2.17 -12.00
C THR A 403 -9.51 1.05 -11.35
N MET A 404 -9.60 0.86 -10.03
CA MET A 404 -8.84 -0.22 -9.36
C MET A 404 -9.17 -1.61 -9.94
N SER A 405 -10.43 -1.84 -10.36
CA SER A 405 -10.83 -3.08 -11.06
C SER A 405 -10.15 -3.24 -12.41
N LYS A 406 -9.91 -2.16 -13.17
CA LYS A 406 -9.13 -2.21 -14.41
C LYS A 406 -7.70 -2.69 -14.14
N TYR A 407 -7.03 -2.16 -13.12
CA TYR A 407 -5.69 -2.60 -12.73
C TYR A 407 -5.68 -4.08 -12.32
N PHE A 408 -6.62 -4.50 -11.45
CA PHE A 408 -6.75 -5.91 -11.04
C PHE A 408 -6.93 -6.87 -12.24
N TYR A 409 -7.92 -6.66 -13.12
CA TYR A 409 -8.14 -7.55 -14.26
C TYR A 409 -7.05 -7.43 -15.35
N ARG A 410 -6.38 -6.28 -15.48
CA ARG A 410 -5.19 -6.11 -16.34
C ARG A 410 -4.05 -7.00 -15.87
N ASP A 411 -3.71 -6.97 -14.58
CA ASP A 411 -2.55 -7.69 -14.07
C ASP A 411 -2.87 -9.18 -13.85
N LEU A 412 -4.12 -9.52 -13.48
CA LEU A 412 -4.61 -10.90 -13.42
C LEU A 412 -4.55 -11.59 -14.78
N SER A 413 -5.01 -10.91 -15.85
CA SER A 413 -4.97 -11.48 -17.21
C SER A 413 -3.55 -11.65 -17.74
N GLN A 414 -2.61 -10.77 -17.36
CA GLN A 414 -1.19 -10.93 -17.68
C GLN A 414 -0.57 -12.15 -16.98
N LEU A 415 -0.73 -12.26 -15.65
CA LEU A 415 -0.24 -13.41 -14.87
C LEU A 415 -0.85 -14.75 -15.36
N LEU A 416 -2.13 -14.72 -15.70
CA LEU A 416 -2.85 -15.90 -16.21
C LEU A 416 -2.42 -16.28 -17.63
N ALA A 417 -1.89 -15.36 -18.44
CA ALA A 417 -1.33 -15.65 -19.74
C ALA A 417 0.12 -16.16 -19.66
N SER A 418 0.94 -15.63 -18.74
CA SER A 418 2.35 -16.04 -18.60
C SER A 418 2.50 -17.40 -17.90
N ASP A 419 1.93 -17.53 -16.71
CA ASP A 419 2.26 -18.62 -15.77
C ASP A 419 1.17 -19.70 -15.77
N GLY A 420 -0.09 -19.26 -15.88
CA GLY A 420 -1.29 -20.10 -15.76
C GLY A 420 -1.52 -20.61 -14.32
N MET A 421 -2.78 -20.75 -13.93
CA MET A 421 -3.17 -21.17 -12.57
C MET A 421 -4.36 -22.13 -12.61
N THR A 422 -4.68 -22.77 -11.49
CA THR A 422 -5.90 -23.58 -11.36
C THR A 422 -7.13 -22.69 -11.21
N PHE A 423 -8.32 -23.21 -11.55
CA PHE A 423 -9.56 -22.47 -11.30
C PHE A 423 -9.76 -22.14 -9.81
N ARG A 424 -9.22 -22.94 -8.87
CA ARG A 424 -9.19 -22.59 -7.44
C ARG A 424 -8.41 -21.31 -7.19
N GLU A 425 -7.18 -21.23 -7.68
CA GLU A 425 -6.30 -20.06 -7.50
C GLU A 425 -6.91 -18.81 -8.16
N LEU A 426 -7.50 -18.96 -9.36
CA LEU A 426 -8.16 -17.89 -10.09
C LEU A 426 -9.42 -17.38 -9.37
N PHE A 427 -10.35 -18.28 -9.01
CA PHE A 427 -11.58 -17.92 -8.31
C PHE A 427 -11.29 -17.40 -6.90
N TYR A 428 -10.22 -17.88 -6.24
CA TYR A 428 -9.76 -17.33 -4.98
C TYR A 428 -9.32 -15.86 -5.12
N LEU A 429 -8.44 -15.54 -6.08
CA LEU A 429 -8.03 -14.16 -6.36
C LEU A 429 -9.21 -13.26 -6.73
N MET A 430 -10.10 -13.72 -7.61
CA MET A 430 -11.31 -12.98 -7.98
C MET A 430 -12.24 -12.77 -6.78
N SER A 431 -12.35 -13.74 -5.87
CA SER A 431 -13.14 -13.59 -4.65
C SER A 431 -12.55 -12.52 -3.73
N MET A 432 -11.22 -12.48 -3.52
CA MET A 432 -10.58 -11.41 -2.74
C MET A 432 -10.96 -10.03 -3.28
N TRP A 433 -11.00 -9.87 -4.61
CA TRP A 433 -11.36 -8.62 -5.26
C TRP A 433 -12.84 -8.25 -5.09
N GLU A 434 -13.78 -9.21 -5.19
CA GLU A 434 -15.20 -8.98 -4.83
C GLU A 434 -15.37 -8.52 -3.38
N PHE A 435 -14.68 -9.19 -2.45
CA PHE A 435 -14.76 -8.89 -1.03
C PHE A 435 -14.18 -7.50 -0.68
N ASP A 436 -13.07 -7.10 -1.31
CA ASP A 436 -12.46 -5.78 -1.18
C ASP A 436 -13.36 -4.67 -1.75
N LEU A 437 -13.83 -4.84 -3.00
CA LEU A 437 -14.73 -3.90 -3.67
C LEU A 437 -16.00 -3.63 -2.84
N ASN A 438 -16.63 -4.67 -2.32
CA ASN A 438 -17.80 -4.50 -1.47
C ASN A 438 -17.49 -3.67 -0.21
N GLY A 439 -16.32 -3.84 0.41
CA GLY A 439 -15.86 -2.98 1.50
C GLY A 439 -15.87 -1.48 1.17
N HIS A 440 -15.56 -1.13 -0.08
CA HIS A 440 -15.59 0.25 -0.56
C HIS A 440 -16.98 0.75 -0.94
N ILE A 441 -17.73 0.02 -1.78
CA ILE A 441 -18.94 0.55 -2.42
C ILE A 441 -20.27 -0.02 -1.86
N LEU A 442 -20.23 -1.08 -1.04
CA LEU A 442 -21.34 -1.60 -0.23
C LEU A 442 -22.64 -1.87 -1.04
N TYR A 443 -22.51 -2.58 -2.17
CA TYR A 443 -23.63 -2.89 -3.06
C TYR A 443 -24.60 -3.95 -2.51
N GLU A 444 -24.29 -4.62 -1.40
CA GLU A 444 -25.22 -5.49 -0.66
C GLU A 444 -26.38 -4.74 0.02
N ASP A 445 -26.22 -3.45 0.30
CA ASP A 445 -27.28 -2.66 0.91
C ASP A 445 -28.33 -2.31 -0.15
N GLU A 446 -29.50 -2.95 -0.09
CA GLU A 446 -30.64 -2.68 -1.01
C GLU A 446 -30.98 -1.18 -1.10
N THR A 447 -30.70 -0.39 -0.05
CA THR A 447 -30.94 1.07 -0.03
C THR A 447 -29.86 1.88 -0.77
N ARG A 448 -28.73 1.26 -1.13
CA ARG A 448 -27.59 1.84 -1.89
C ARG A 448 -27.43 1.22 -3.26
N LEU A 449 -27.95 0.01 -3.47
CA LEU A 449 -27.87 -0.76 -4.72
C LEU A 449 -28.24 0.06 -5.98
N GLN A 450 -29.17 1.01 -5.85
CA GLN A 450 -29.57 1.93 -6.93
C GLN A 450 -28.53 3.04 -7.22
N ASP A 451 -27.75 3.50 -6.22
CA ASP A 451 -26.64 4.44 -6.41
C ASP A 451 -25.44 3.76 -7.11
N THR A 452 -25.31 2.44 -6.95
CA THR A 452 -24.19 1.64 -7.48
C THR A 452 -24.50 0.99 -8.84
N LYS A 453 -25.68 1.23 -9.42
CA LYS A 453 -26.17 0.56 -10.64
C LYS A 453 -25.24 0.70 -11.86
N GLU A 454 -24.61 1.86 -12.03
CA GLU A 454 -23.67 2.10 -13.15
C GLU A 454 -22.32 1.40 -12.93
N PHE A 455 -21.83 1.35 -11.69
CA PHE A 455 -20.66 0.55 -11.32
C PHE A 455 -20.91 -0.94 -11.59
N LEU A 456 -22.00 -1.47 -11.05
CA LEU A 456 -22.36 -2.90 -11.14
C LEU A 456 -22.52 -3.34 -12.59
N ALA A 457 -23.14 -2.52 -13.45
CA ALA A 457 -23.24 -2.80 -14.89
C ALA A 457 -21.87 -2.82 -15.58
N SER A 458 -21.01 -1.84 -15.32
CA SER A 458 -19.65 -1.79 -15.89
C SER A 458 -18.78 -2.96 -15.44
N TYR A 459 -18.82 -3.29 -14.15
CA TYR A 459 -18.03 -4.37 -13.56
C TYR A 459 -18.54 -5.76 -14.00
N THR A 460 -19.86 -5.98 -14.06
CA THR A 460 -20.46 -7.20 -14.62
C THR A 460 -19.99 -7.44 -16.06
N ASN A 461 -19.91 -6.38 -16.88
CA ASN A 461 -19.42 -6.49 -18.26
C ASN A 461 -17.90 -6.77 -18.32
N LEU A 462 -17.11 -6.24 -17.39
CA LEU A 462 -15.68 -6.57 -17.24
C LEU A 462 -15.48 -8.06 -16.91
N GLN A 463 -16.24 -8.59 -15.95
CA GLN A 463 -16.20 -10.02 -15.61
C GLN A 463 -16.68 -10.91 -16.76
N ASN A 464 -17.75 -10.53 -17.45
CA ASN A 464 -18.22 -11.24 -18.64
C ASN A 464 -17.14 -11.31 -19.73
N CYS A 465 -16.50 -10.18 -20.05
CA CYS A 465 -15.40 -10.17 -21.03
C CYS A 465 -14.22 -11.06 -20.59
N PHE A 466 -13.90 -11.07 -19.29
CA PHE A 466 -12.87 -11.94 -18.74
C PHE A 466 -13.24 -13.44 -18.88
N PHE A 467 -14.47 -13.84 -18.51
CA PHE A 467 -14.93 -15.22 -18.69
C PHE A 467 -15.04 -15.63 -20.16
N GLU A 468 -15.52 -14.75 -21.05
CA GLU A 468 -15.51 -14.97 -22.50
C GLU A 468 -14.10 -15.25 -23.03
N ALA A 469 -13.10 -14.46 -22.60
CA ALA A 469 -11.71 -14.67 -22.98
C ALA A 469 -11.14 -16.01 -22.50
N LEU A 470 -11.58 -16.52 -21.34
CA LEU A 470 -11.19 -17.85 -20.83
C LEU A 470 -11.76 -19.02 -21.65
N THR A 471 -12.90 -18.84 -22.34
CA THR A 471 -13.48 -19.87 -23.23
C THR A 471 -12.56 -20.20 -24.41
N LEU A 472 -11.72 -19.25 -24.85
CA LEU A 472 -10.73 -19.45 -25.91
C LEU A 472 -9.58 -20.39 -25.51
N SER A 473 -9.50 -20.74 -24.22
CA SER A 473 -8.43 -21.52 -23.60
C SER A 473 -8.95 -22.71 -22.75
N SER A 474 -10.27 -22.93 -22.68
CA SER A 474 -10.88 -23.96 -21.85
C SER A 474 -12.02 -24.68 -22.59
N ASN A 475 -12.39 -25.88 -22.13
CA ASN A 475 -13.52 -26.63 -22.67
C ASN A 475 -14.87 -26.21 -22.03
N LEU A 476 -14.96 -24.98 -21.53
CA LEU A 476 -16.08 -24.46 -20.75
C LEU A 476 -16.63 -23.20 -21.42
N THR A 477 -17.95 -23.03 -21.36
CA THR A 477 -18.61 -21.78 -21.76
C THR A 477 -18.44 -20.70 -20.68
N ALA A 478 -18.62 -19.44 -21.06
CA ALA A 478 -18.59 -18.32 -20.11
C ALA A 478 -19.69 -18.45 -19.03
N GLU A 479 -20.80 -19.12 -19.35
CA GLU A 479 -21.87 -19.44 -18.39
C GLU A 479 -21.40 -20.47 -17.36
N GLU A 480 -20.85 -21.61 -17.78
CA GLU A 480 -20.34 -22.64 -16.86
C GLU A 480 -19.22 -22.09 -15.95
N LEU A 481 -18.38 -21.19 -16.48
CA LEU A 481 -17.35 -20.48 -15.69
C LEU A 481 -17.96 -19.53 -14.66
N ARG A 482 -19.02 -18.79 -15.04
CA ARG A 482 -19.75 -17.85 -14.16
C ARG A 482 -20.53 -18.58 -13.08
N GLU A 483 -21.24 -19.66 -13.43
CA GLU A 483 -21.94 -20.54 -12.48
C GLU A 483 -20.94 -21.14 -11.47
N ALA A 484 -19.79 -21.64 -11.95
CA ALA A 484 -18.75 -22.20 -11.09
C ALA A 484 -18.11 -21.14 -10.16
N PHE A 485 -17.81 -19.94 -10.66
CA PHE A 485 -17.31 -18.84 -9.82
C PHE A 485 -18.35 -18.40 -8.78
N THR A 486 -19.62 -18.29 -9.16
CA THR A 486 -20.72 -17.92 -8.25
C THR A 486 -20.92 -18.99 -7.17
N ALA A 487 -20.85 -20.28 -7.53
CA ALA A 487 -20.90 -21.40 -6.59
C ALA A 487 -19.65 -21.52 -5.71
N TYR A 488 -18.49 -21.02 -6.16
CA TYR A 488 -17.28 -20.92 -5.34
C TYR A 488 -17.39 -19.76 -4.33
N LEU A 489 -17.77 -18.57 -4.79
CA LEU A 489 -17.96 -17.38 -3.95
C LEU A 489 -19.05 -17.59 -2.89
N GLY A 490 -20.15 -18.27 -3.25
CA GLY A 490 -21.20 -18.67 -2.29
C GLY A 490 -20.78 -19.70 -1.22
N ARG A 491 -19.57 -20.27 -1.32
CA ARG A 491 -18.92 -21.09 -0.28
C ARG A 491 -17.73 -20.40 0.39
N CYS A 492 -17.34 -19.22 -0.07
CA CYS A 492 -16.30 -18.42 0.56
C CYS A 492 -16.85 -17.74 1.82
N GLU A 493 -17.00 -18.50 2.91
CA GLU A 493 -16.91 -17.87 4.23
C GLU A 493 -15.48 -17.36 4.41
N VAL A 494 -15.22 -16.10 4.02
CA VAL A 494 -14.07 -15.35 4.54
C VAL A 494 -14.27 -15.29 6.05
N PRO A 495 -13.44 -15.97 6.88
CA PRO A 495 -13.86 -16.31 8.23
C PRO A 495 -14.02 -15.08 9.12
N ARG A 496 -15.28 -14.75 9.46
CA ARG A 496 -15.66 -13.56 10.23
C ARG A 496 -15.08 -13.44 11.65
N HIS A 497 -14.41 -14.48 12.14
CA HIS A 497 -14.01 -14.58 13.54
C HIS A 497 -12.70 -15.32 13.86
N SER A 498 -12.12 -16.13 12.96
CA SER A 498 -10.96 -16.99 13.32
C SER A 498 -9.61 -16.27 13.36
N LEU A 499 -9.48 -15.10 12.73
CA LEU A 499 -8.24 -14.31 12.71
C LEU A 499 -8.09 -13.35 13.91
N LEU A 500 -9.13 -13.14 14.71
CA LEU A 500 -9.19 -12.07 15.72
C LEU A 500 -8.77 -12.48 17.15
N TYR A 501 -8.51 -13.76 17.41
CA TYR A 501 -8.10 -14.23 18.74
C TYR A 501 -6.99 -15.29 18.66
N GLY A 502 -5.74 -14.81 18.66
CA GLY A 502 -4.59 -15.66 18.96
C GLY A 502 -4.57 -16.07 20.43
N ASN A 503 -5.23 -17.19 20.77
CA ASN A 503 -4.86 -17.99 21.94
C ASN A 503 -5.37 -19.44 21.85
N GLU A 504 -4.46 -20.37 22.18
CA GLU A 504 -4.61 -21.83 22.33
C GLU A 504 -4.77 -22.72 21.06
N VAL A 505 -3.91 -23.76 21.02
CA VAL A 505 -3.95 -25.00 20.21
C VAL A 505 -3.80 -24.92 18.67
N TRP A 506 -2.55 -24.84 18.18
CA TRP A 506 -2.15 -25.42 16.89
C TRP A 506 -0.84 -26.23 16.95
N THR A 507 -0.76 -27.19 17.87
CA THR A 507 0.28 -28.23 17.84
C THR A 507 -0.18 -29.44 17.03
N ASN A 508 0.01 -29.43 15.70
CA ASN A 508 0.46 -30.60 14.92
C ASN A 508 0.63 -30.30 13.42
N GLY A 509 1.83 -29.84 13.05
CA GLY A 509 2.50 -30.24 11.81
C GLY A 509 1.81 -30.00 10.47
N THR A 510 1.96 -28.80 9.92
CA THR A 510 2.73 -28.61 8.67
C THR A 510 3.40 -27.24 8.74
N TYR A 511 4.73 -27.19 8.66
CA TYR A 511 5.47 -25.93 8.61
C TYR A 511 5.58 -25.46 7.15
N ILE A 512 4.89 -24.38 6.79
CA ILE A 512 5.09 -23.69 5.51
C ILE A 512 6.24 -22.68 5.69
N THR A 513 7.48 -23.16 5.57
CA THR A 513 8.68 -22.33 5.63
C THR A 513 8.91 -21.60 4.31
N ALA A 514 8.05 -20.63 3.99
CA ALA A 514 8.17 -19.81 2.78
C ALA A 514 7.53 -18.40 2.86
N VAL A 515 6.50 -18.20 3.68
CA VAL A 515 5.86 -16.87 3.85
C VAL A 515 6.66 -16.05 4.86
N SER A 516 6.96 -14.79 4.53
CA SER A 516 7.60 -13.87 5.47
C SER A 516 6.61 -13.37 6.53
N SER A 517 7.12 -12.70 7.58
CA SER A 517 6.29 -12.10 8.63
C SER A 517 5.31 -11.06 8.06
N GLU A 518 5.77 -10.29 7.08
CA GLU A 518 5.07 -9.17 6.47
C GLU A 518 3.94 -9.67 5.54
N GLY A 519 4.17 -10.78 4.82
CA GLY A 519 3.14 -11.41 3.99
C GLY A 519 1.97 -11.98 4.79
N ASN A 520 2.23 -12.49 6.00
CA ASN A 520 1.17 -12.91 6.93
C ASN A 520 0.40 -11.69 7.49
N ALA A 521 1.11 -10.70 8.02
CA ALA A 521 0.49 -9.49 8.58
C ALA A 521 -0.32 -8.69 7.53
N PHE A 522 0.09 -8.70 6.25
CA PHE A 522 -0.71 -8.17 5.15
C PHE A 522 -2.06 -8.88 5.06
N LEU A 523 -2.06 -10.21 4.91
CA LEU A 523 -3.29 -11.00 4.80
C LEU A 523 -4.18 -10.84 6.04
N ASP A 524 -3.60 -10.84 7.24
CA ASP A 524 -4.33 -10.68 8.49
C ASP A 524 -5.04 -9.32 8.57
N THR A 525 -4.37 -8.23 8.16
CA THR A 525 -4.97 -6.88 8.09
C THR A 525 -6.03 -6.76 7.00
N PHE A 526 -5.77 -7.33 5.81
CA PHE A 526 -6.72 -7.34 4.69
C PHE A 526 -8.03 -8.02 5.10
N TYR A 527 -7.94 -9.23 5.66
CA TYR A 527 -9.10 -9.94 6.18
C TYR A 527 -9.78 -9.25 7.37
N GLU A 528 -9.06 -8.55 8.25
CA GLU A 528 -9.67 -7.78 9.35
C GLU A 528 -10.55 -6.62 8.81
N THR A 529 -10.07 -5.97 7.75
CA THR A 529 -10.77 -4.88 7.05
C THR A 529 -12.00 -5.41 6.30
N VAL A 530 -11.83 -6.55 5.62
CA VAL A 530 -12.81 -7.13 4.70
C VAL A 530 -13.91 -7.98 5.37
N SER A 531 -13.58 -8.76 6.40
CA SER A 531 -14.50 -9.77 6.97
C SER A 531 -15.77 -9.20 7.62
N GLN A 532 -15.82 -7.90 7.85
CA GLN A 532 -16.97 -7.24 8.49
C GLN A 532 -18.24 -7.27 7.63
N ASN A 533 -18.16 -7.57 6.32
CA ASN A 533 -19.29 -7.67 5.40
C ASN A 533 -19.70 -9.12 5.08
N LYS A 534 -20.70 -9.33 4.21
CA LYS A 534 -21.30 -10.66 3.97
C LYS A 534 -21.64 -10.85 2.49
N THR A 535 -20.59 -11.04 1.69
CA THR A 535 -20.66 -10.66 0.27
C THR A 535 -21.70 -11.41 -0.56
N VAL A 536 -22.48 -10.63 -1.32
CA VAL A 536 -23.36 -11.12 -2.39
C VAL A 536 -22.61 -10.94 -3.71
N PRO A 537 -22.47 -11.98 -4.57
CA PRO A 537 -21.79 -11.86 -5.85
C PRO A 537 -22.33 -10.70 -6.69
N VAL A 538 -21.47 -9.91 -7.36
CA VAL A 538 -21.94 -8.76 -8.18
C VAL A 538 -22.97 -9.18 -9.24
N TYR A 539 -22.86 -10.38 -9.78
CA TYR A 539 -23.89 -10.97 -10.65
C TYR A 539 -25.28 -11.02 -9.99
N VAL A 540 -25.38 -11.51 -8.76
CA VAL A 540 -26.64 -11.62 -8.01
C VAL A 540 -27.17 -10.22 -7.65
N ALA A 541 -26.31 -9.30 -7.24
CA ALA A 541 -26.69 -7.89 -7.00
C ALA A 541 -27.24 -7.22 -8.29
N THR A 542 -26.65 -7.53 -9.45
CA THR A 542 -27.07 -7.02 -10.75
C THR A 542 -28.39 -7.66 -11.22
N GLU A 543 -28.63 -8.94 -10.97
CA GLU A 543 -29.92 -9.59 -11.23
C GLU A 543 -31.03 -9.06 -10.33
N ILE A 544 -30.74 -8.76 -9.06
CA ILE A 544 -31.68 -8.07 -8.15
C ILE A 544 -32.04 -6.68 -8.70
N LEU A 545 -31.09 -5.92 -9.25
CA LEU A 545 -31.39 -4.65 -9.93
C LEU A 545 -32.25 -4.82 -11.19
N LEU A 546 -31.92 -5.78 -12.05
CA LEU A 546 -32.59 -5.96 -13.34
C LEU A 546 -34.00 -6.57 -13.20
N SER A 547 -34.26 -7.31 -12.13
CA SER A 547 -35.57 -7.90 -11.81
C SER A 547 -36.55 -6.94 -11.11
N ASN A 548 -36.06 -5.81 -10.58
CA ASN A 548 -36.85 -4.76 -9.93
C ASN A 548 -37.11 -3.53 -10.82
N ASN A 549 -37.01 -3.66 -12.14
CA ASN A 549 -37.33 -2.64 -13.16
C ASN A 549 -38.39 -3.16 -14.15
#